data_AF-A0A4U2MGG2-F1
#
_entry.id   AF-A0A4U2MGG2-F1
#
_cell.length_a   1.000
_cell.length_b   1.000
_cell.length_c   1.000
_cell.angle_alpha   90.00
_cell.angle_beta   90.00
_cell.angle_gamma   90.00
#
_symmetry.space_group_name_H-M   'P 1'
#
loop_
_entity.id
_entity.type
_entity.pdbx_description
1 polymer ?
#
loop_
_entity_poly.entity_id
_entity_poly.type
_entity_poly.pdbx_seq_one_letter_code
_entity_poly.pdbx_strand_id
1 'polypeptide(L)'
;MELFPIGSVVKLKDLNQPVMIIGRMVISADKRDFDYVGVLYPVGYLGDEKVLCFNHDKIVEEIHSGYLNESELVLRERLVEL
;
A
#
# COMPACT_ATOMS: atom_id res chain seq x y z
N MET A 1 11.18 -9.07 -1.41
CA MET A 1 10.84 -7.63 -1.53
C MET A 1 10.34 -7.18 -0.18
N GLU A 2 10.77 -6.04 0.33
CA GLU A 2 10.28 -5.53 1.62
C GLU A 2 9.03 -4.66 1.37
N LEU A 3 7.87 -5.05 1.93
CA LEU A 3 6.66 -4.26 1.81
C LEU A 3 6.71 -3.02 2.71
N PHE A 4 6.18 -1.90 2.24
CA PHE A 4 6.04 -0.69 3.04
C PHE A 4 4.98 -0.86 4.13
N PRO A 5 5.18 -0.21 5.31
CA PRO A 5 4.17 -0.19 6.36
C PRO A 5 2.86 0.44 5.90
N ILE A 6 1.76 0.03 6.55
CA ILE A 6 0.50 0.77 6.41
C ILE A 6 0.67 2.21 6.93
N GLY A 7 -0.01 3.14 6.27
CA GLY A 7 0.19 4.57 6.50
C GLY A 7 1.37 5.18 5.74
N SER A 8 2.21 4.38 5.06
CA SER A 8 3.21 4.94 4.13
C SER A 8 2.50 5.72 3.02
N VAL A 9 3.02 6.90 2.70
CA VAL A 9 2.56 7.75 1.61
C VAL A 9 3.56 7.64 0.47
N VAL A 10 3.09 7.21 -0.70
CA VAL A 10 3.94 6.90 -1.86
C VAL A 10 3.48 7.63 -3.10
N LYS A 11 4.41 7.86 -4.02
CA LYS A 11 4.14 8.35 -5.37
C LYS A 11 4.12 7.18 -6.34
N LEU A 12 3.12 7.13 -7.20
CA LEU A 12 3.02 6.13 -8.27
C LEU A 12 3.42 6.73 -9.61
N LYS A 13 3.97 5.90 -10.52
CA LYS A 13 4.50 6.33 -11.81
C LYS A 13 3.53 7.16 -12.67
N ASP A 14 2.28 6.72 -12.74
CA ASP A 14 1.26 7.29 -13.63
C ASP A 14 0.14 8.01 -12.87
N LEU A 15 0.39 8.40 -11.61
CA LEU A 15 -0.58 9.10 -10.76
C LEU A 15 0.05 10.34 -10.14
N ASN A 16 -0.54 11.51 -10.44
CA ASN A 16 -0.03 12.78 -9.94
C ASN A 16 -0.23 12.96 -8.43
N GLN A 17 -1.29 12.37 -7.88
CA GLN A 17 -1.63 12.51 -6.47
C GLN A 17 -1.01 11.37 -5.64
N PRO A 18 -0.37 11.68 -4.49
CA PRO A 18 0.17 10.65 -3.60
C PRO A 18 -0.92 9.69 -3.10
N VAL A 19 -0.50 8.47 -2.81
CA VAL A 19 -1.36 7.39 -2.30
C VAL A 19 -0.86 6.97 -0.93
N MET A 20 -1.75 6.90 0.05
CA MET A 20 -1.47 6.29 1.34
C MET A 20 -1.85 4.82 1.31
N ILE A 21 -0.91 3.94 1.65
CA ILE A 21 -1.14 2.50 1.75
C ILE A 21 -2.01 2.21 2.97
N ILE A 22 -3.11 1.47 2.78
CA ILE A 22 -4.03 1.08 3.86
C ILE A 22 -4.15 -0.44 4.01
N GLY A 23 -3.57 -1.22 3.09
CA GLY A 23 -3.50 -2.68 3.20
C GLY A 23 -2.42 -3.27 2.29
N ARG A 24 -2.08 -4.54 2.54
CA ARG A 24 -1.01 -5.30 1.88
C ARG A 24 -1.51 -6.68 1.48
N MET A 25 -0.91 -7.28 0.44
CA MET A 25 -1.24 -8.63 -0.04
C MET A 25 -2.75 -8.82 -0.25
N VAL A 26 -3.33 -7.96 -1.07
CA VAL A 26 -4.78 -7.87 -1.26
C VAL A 26 -5.20 -8.65 -2.48
N ILE A 27 -6.25 -9.47 -2.32
CA ILE A 27 -6.94 -10.13 -3.43
C ILE A 27 -8.14 -9.26 -3.79
N SER A 28 -8.14 -8.71 -5.00
CA SER A 28 -9.26 -7.91 -5.51
C SER A 28 -10.51 -8.75 -5.75
N ALA A 29 -11.66 -8.08 -5.95
CA ALA A 29 -12.93 -8.75 -6.24
C ALA A 29 -12.88 -9.64 -7.50
N ASP A 30 -12.03 -9.30 -8.47
CA ASP A 30 -11.77 -10.09 -9.67
C ASP A 30 -10.63 -11.10 -9.52
N LYS A 31 -10.25 -11.44 -8.27
CA LYS A 31 -9.27 -12.48 -7.91
C LYS A 31 -7.87 -12.23 -8.47
N ARG A 32 -7.44 -10.98 -8.47
CA ARG A 32 -6.05 -10.60 -8.78
C ARG A 32 -5.33 -10.22 -7.50
N ASP A 33 -4.09 -10.68 -7.40
CA ASP A 33 -3.24 -10.36 -6.26
C ASP A 33 -2.53 -9.03 -6.50
N PHE A 34 -2.51 -8.21 -5.45
CA PHE A 34 -1.82 -6.93 -5.43
C PHE A 34 -0.97 -6.80 -4.17
N ASP A 35 0.19 -6.17 -4.31
CA ASP A 35 1.05 -5.89 -3.16
C ASP A 35 0.35 -4.95 -2.17
N TYR A 36 -0.40 -3.97 -2.67
CA TYR A 36 -1.00 -2.91 -1.88
C TYR A 36 -2.43 -2.57 -2.29
N VAL A 37 -3.19 -2.10 -1.30
CA VAL A 37 -4.37 -1.25 -1.50
C VAL A 37 -4.15 0.08 -0.81
N GLY A 38 -4.53 1.17 -1.47
CA GLY A 38 -4.33 2.53 -0.97
C GLY A 38 -5.45 3.50 -1.30
N VAL A 39 -5.38 4.67 -0.69
CA VAL A 39 -6.31 5.78 -0.89
C VAL A 39 -5.55 7.05 -1.26
N LEU A 40 -6.19 7.97 -1.97
CA LEU A 40 -5.58 9.26 -2.31
C LEU A 40 -5.28 10.07 -1.05
N TYR A 41 -4.05 10.59 -0.92
CA TYR A 41 -3.69 11.49 0.16
C TYR A 41 -3.83 12.97 -0.28
N PRO A 42 -4.36 13.90 0.55
CA PRO A 42 -4.89 13.71 1.92
C PRO A 42 -6.39 13.39 1.96
N VAL A 43 -7.02 13.08 0.81
CA VAL A 43 -8.47 12.89 0.68
C VAL A 43 -8.99 11.73 1.55
N GLY A 44 -8.24 10.63 1.60
CA GLY A 44 -8.60 9.44 2.37
C GLY A 44 -9.59 8.52 1.66
N TYR A 45 -10.26 7.69 2.46
CA TYR A 45 -11.18 6.66 2.00
C TYR A 45 -12.55 7.24 1.61
N LEU A 46 -13.06 6.87 0.44
CA LEU A 46 -14.34 7.36 -0.11
C LEU A 46 -15.31 6.23 -0.50
N GLY A 47 -15.03 4.98 -0.10
CA GLY A 47 -15.79 3.80 -0.52
C GLY A 47 -14.90 2.77 -1.18
N ASP A 48 -15.35 1.52 -1.18
CA ASP A 48 -14.61 0.36 -1.69
C ASP A 48 -14.29 0.50 -3.18
N GLU A 49 -15.15 1.16 -3.95
CA GLU A 49 -14.95 1.40 -5.38
C GLU A 49 -13.92 2.50 -5.69
N LYS A 50 -13.46 3.23 -4.67
CA LYS A 50 -12.50 4.34 -4.80
C LYS A 50 -11.10 3.99 -4.30
N VAL A 51 -10.90 2.78 -3.76
CA VAL A 51 -9.57 2.32 -3.37
C VAL A 51 -8.76 1.94 -4.60
N LEU A 52 -7.44 2.10 -4.49
CA LEU A 52 -6.49 1.79 -5.56
C LEU A 52 -5.74 0.52 -5.19
N CYS A 53 -5.85 -0.52 -6.00
CA CYS A 53 -4.98 -1.70 -5.91
C CYS A 53 -3.77 -1.52 -6.83
N PHE A 54 -2.56 -1.73 -6.32
CA PHE A 54 -1.33 -1.53 -7.08
C PHE A 54 -0.19 -2.39 -6.55
N ASN A 55 0.80 -2.62 -7.42
CA ASN A 55 2.00 -3.39 -7.09
C ASN A 55 3.16 -2.45 -6.76
N HIS A 56 4.14 -2.98 -6.02
CA HIS A 56 5.32 -2.27 -5.58
C HIS A 56 6.13 -1.69 -6.74
N ASP A 57 6.13 -2.36 -7.89
CA ASP A 57 6.80 -1.92 -9.12
C ASP A 57 6.26 -0.59 -9.69
N LYS A 58 5.08 -0.15 -9.23
CA LYS A 58 4.48 1.14 -9.61
C LYS A 58 4.95 2.29 -8.74
N ILE A 59 5.55 2.02 -7.58
CA ILE A 59 6.03 3.03 -6.65
C ILE A 59 7.33 3.61 -7.18
N VAL A 60 7.37 4.94 -7.34
CA VAL A 60 8.57 5.66 -7.78
C VAL A 60 9.27 6.39 -6.63
N GLU A 61 8.56 6.64 -5.53
CA GLU A 61 9.07 7.38 -4.39
C GLU A 61 8.23 7.07 -3.13
N GLU A 62 8.91 6.85 -1.99
CA GLU A 62 8.27 6.88 -0.68
C GLU A 62 8.40 8.31 -0.12
N ILE A 63 7.26 8.99 0.02
CA ILE A 63 7.19 10.37 0.52
C ILE A 63 7.22 10.38 2.05
N HIS A 64 6.60 9.38 2.67
CA HIS A 64 6.55 9.21 4.11
C HIS A 64 6.47 7.72 4.46
N SER A 65 7.29 7.27 5.40
CA SER A 65 7.17 5.94 5.98
C SER A 65 6.03 5.89 6.97
N GLY A 66 5.19 4.87 6.85
CA GLY A 66 4.14 4.57 7.81
C GLY A 66 4.71 4.22 9.19
N TYR A 67 3.80 4.04 10.15
CA TYR A 67 4.18 3.78 11.53
C TYR A 67 4.82 2.39 11.67
N LEU A 68 6.01 2.36 12.28
CA LEU A 68 6.76 1.15 12.54
C LEU A 68 6.77 0.85 14.05
N ASN A 69 6.30 -0.34 14.40
CA ASN A 69 6.38 -0.89 15.76
C ASN A 69 6.72 -2.39 15.70
N GLU A 70 6.87 -3.03 16.85
CA GLU A 70 7.20 -4.45 16.94
C GLU A 70 6.20 -5.34 16.17
N SER A 71 4.90 -5.08 16.31
CA SER A 71 3.85 -5.84 15.60
C SER A 71 3.97 -5.70 14.08
N GLU A 72 4.29 -4.51 13.59
CA GLU A 72 4.51 -4.22 12.18
C GLU A 72 5.75 -4.95 11.64
N LEU A 73 6.84 -4.96 12.41
CA LEU A 73 8.06 -5.70 12.06
C LEU A 73 7.79 -7.21 11.97
N VAL A 74 7.12 -7.78 12.98
CA VAL A 74 6.76 -9.21 13.00
C VAL A 74 5.84 -9.57 11.83
N LEU A 75 4.84 -8.75 11.53
CA LEU A 75 3.95 -9.01 10.40
C LEU A 75 4.71 -8.92 9.07
N ARG A 76 5.56 -7.91 8.89
CA ARG A 76 6.34 -7.70 7.68
C ARG A 76 7.28 -8.86 7.38
N GLU A 77 7.93 -9.43 8.40
CA GLU A 77 8.75 -10.65 8.24
C GLU A 77 7.91 -11.83 7.73
N ARG A 78 6.74 -12.08 8.34
CA ARG A 78 5.84 -13.16 7.96
C ARG A 78 5.27 -13.02 6.56
N LEU A 79 5.02 -11.80 6.10
CA LEU A 79 4.52 -11.55 4.74
C LEU A 79 5.58 -11.89 3.68
N VAL A 80 6.88 -11.78 3.98
CA VAL A 80 7.94 -12.13 3.01
C VAL A 80 8.07 -13.65 2.80
N GLU A 81 7.57 -14.46 3.74
CA GLU A 81 7.61 -15.93 3.68
C GLU A 81 6.44 -16.55 2.90
N LEU A 82 5.44 -15.77 2.51
CA LEU A 82 4.26 -16.18 1.73
C LEU A 82 4.51 -16.01 0.23
#